data_AF-A0A1N6JYD2-F1
#
_entry.id   AF-A0A1N6JYD2-F1
#
_cell.length_a   1.000
_cell.length_b   1.000
_cell.length_c   1.000
_cell.angle_alpha   90.00
_cell.angle_beta   90.00
_cell.angle_gamma   90.00
#
_symmetry.space_group_name_H-M   'P 1'
#
loop_
_entity.id
_entity.type
_entity.pdbx_description
1 polymer ?
#
loop_
_entity_poly.entity_id
_entity_poly.type
_entity_poly.pdbx_seq_one_letter_code
_entity_poly.pdbx_strand_id
1 'polypeptide(L)'
;MIHAEKNIIKHKKMRNKIAYRIILILVIDISILGILVASTSMPNSKKNGFLRNFISKDLQIIKTATFDNSFTKISGVSDNTIYLIGENPNAILMLNKKLDPKDTLMVNLEIPAEKMVPFSIKIDSPWLYMHINNMKSVIYGKFPGQKLTMVKLKSLIFTKSVQISPGSCIIKTINPSMKKQMLQKLNVETGELIKEVEIATSQNNSDWLSSDGMLEYHKKTGCILYVEYLKNKFYCLDSNLNLLYNANTIDTVSTNEVKLTKEISKDGKTKMVPSEARITVNESLFTDDQYIYIVSGLRSDNESFRDFMQKIVVDSYNIVNGVYAGSFYISDGRNGSLKSALLKNDTLTVLLDKKIITYHF
;
A
#
# COMPACT_ATOMS: atom_id res chain seq x y z
N MET A 1 39.93 21.48 -57.92
CA MET A 1 39.56 20.07 -57.66
C MET A 1 40.26 19.48 -56.43
N ILE A 2 41.60 19.50 -56.34
CA ILE A 2 42.37 18.82 -55.26
C ILE A 2 42.04 19.30 -53.83
N HIS A 3 41.64 20.57 -53.66
CA HIS A 3 41.30 21.12 -52.34
C HIS A 3 39.93 20.64 -51.81
N ALA A 4 38.98 20.35 -52.70
CA ALA A 4 37.64 19.86 -52.33
C ALA A 4 37.68 18.40 -51.85
N GLU A 5 38.48 17.54 -52.50
CA GLU A 5 38.64 16.13 -52.12
C GLU A 5 39.30 15.97 -50.73
N LYS A 6 40.30 16.79 -50.40
CA LYS A 6 40.95 16.75 -49.08
C LYS A 6 39.99 17.12 -47.94
N ASN A 7 39.07 18.05 -48.16
CA ASN A 7 38.05 18.41 -47.17
C ASN A 7 37.01 17.31 -46.98
N ILE A 8 36.58 16.65 -48.06
CA ILE A 8 35.65 15.49 -47.99
C ILE A 8 36.28 14.34 -47.19
N ILE A 9 37.56 14.04 -47.42
CA ILE A 9 38.29 12.98 -46.69
C ILE A 9 38.45 13.35 -45.21
N LYS A 10 38.73 14.62 -44.89
CA LYS A 10 38.85 15.12 -43.50
C LYS A 10 37.51 15.05 -42.76
N HIS A 11 36.41 15.45 -43.41
CA HIS A 11 35.05 15.32 -42.85
C HIS A 11 34.64 13.86 -42.64
N LYS A 12 34.96 12.96 -43.58
CA LYS A 12 34.70 11.51 -43.44
C LYS A 12 35.49 10.90 -42.28
N LYS A 13 36.77 11.26 -42.10
CA LYS A 13 37.59 10.83 -40.95
C LYS A 13 37.06 11.38 -39.62
N MET A 14 36.60 12.63 -39.59
CA MET A 14 36.01 13.25 -38.40
C MET A 14 34.68 12.57 -38.02
N ARG A 15 33.81 12.30 -39.00
CA ARG A 15 32.55 11.58 -38.80
C ARG A 15 32.78 10.15 -38.27
N ASN A 16 33.77 9.45 -38.80
CA ASN A 16 34.12 8.12 -38.30
C ASN A 16 34.64 8.16 -36.85
N LYS A 17 35.45 9.16 -36.48
CA LYS A 17 35.90 9.36 -35.08
C LYS A 17 34.73 9.66 -34.13
N ILE A 18 33.75 10.44 -34.56
CA ILE A 18 32.53 10.72 -33.78
C ILE A 18 31.72 9.42 -33.62
N ALA A 19 31.52 8.66 -34.70
CA ALA A 19 30.82 7.38 -34.65
C ALA A 19 31.48 6.38 -33.68
N TYR A 20 32.82 6.25 -33.72
CA TYR A 20 33.54 5.39 -32.76
C TYR A 20 33.37 5.84 -31.30
N ARG A 21 33.35 7.16 -31.04
CA ARG A 21 33.09 7.68 -29.69
C ARG A 21 31.68 7.36 -29.21
N ILE A 22 30.68 7.49 -30.08
CA ILE A 22 29.28 7.15 -29.75
C ILE A 22 29.15 5.66 -29.45
N ILE A 23 29.74 4.79 -30.28
CA ILE A 23 29.72 3.33 -30.04
C ILE A 23 30.42 2.99 -28.73
N LEU A 24 31.58 3.61 -28.44
CA LEU A 24 32.30 3.38 -27.19
C LEU A 24 31.46 3.78 -25.96
N ILE A 25 30.78 4.94 -26.01
CA ILE A 25 29.89 5.39 -24.93
C ILE A 25 28.74 4.39 -24.74
N LEU A 26 28.07 3.96 -25.82
CA LEU A 26 27.00 2.97 -25.74
C LEU A 26 27.47 1.64 -25.12
N VAL A 27 28.65 1.16 -25.51
CA VAL A 27 29.23 -0.07 -24.95
C VAL A 27 29.55 0.10 -23.46
N ILE A 28 30.10 1.25 -23.06
CA ILE A 28 30.37 1.57 -21.65
C ILE A 28 29.05 1.62 -20.85
N ASP A 29 28.02 2.31 -21.35
CA ASP A 29 26.72 2.43 -20.68
C ASP A 29 26.05 1.06 -20.51
N ILE A 30 26.03 0.24 -21.57
CA ILE A 30 25.50 -1.14 -21.53
C ILE A 30 26.29 -1.99 -20.53
N SER A 31 27.62 -1.86 -20.51
CA SER A 31 28.48 -2.61 -19.59
C SER A 31 28.25 -2.21 -18.14
N ILE A 32 28.16 -0.90 -17.85
CA ILE A 32 27.85 -0.38 -16.51
C ILE A 32 26.47 -0.87 -16.06
N LEU A 33 25.46 -0.79 -16.92
CA LEU A 33 24.12 -1.30 -16.63
C LEU A 33 24.14 -2.82 -16.37
N GLY A 34 24.90 -3.59 -17.16
CA GLY A 34 25.06 -5.03 -16.98
C GLY A 34 25.71 -5.38 -15.64
N ILE A 35 26.79 -4.68 -15.25
CA ILE A 35 27.45 -4.84 -13.95
C ILE A 35 26.48 -4.47 -12.81
N LEU A 36 25.74 -3.38 -12.95
CA LEU A 36 24.77 -2.95 -11.95
C LEU A 36 23.67 -4.00 -11.75
N VAL A 37 23.11 -4.53 -12.84
CA VAL A 37 22.07 -5.57 -12.79
C VAL A 37 22.61 -6.86 -12.18
N ALA A 38 23.82 -7.30 -12.55
CA ALA A 38 24.42 -8.52 -12.04
C ALA A 38 24.86 -8.43 -10.57
N SER A 39 25.28 -7.23 -10.13
CA SER A 39 25.65 -6.97 -8.73
C SER A 39 24.43 -6.70 -7.83
N THR A 40 23.29 -6.37 -8.41
CA THR A 40 22.05 -6.13 -7.66
C THR A 40 21.43 -7.46 -7.24
N SER A 41 21.34 -7.70 -5.94
CA SER A 41 20.56 -8.80 -5.40
C SER A 41 19.06 -8.52 -5.55
N MET A 42 18.45 -9.01 -6.64
CA MET A 42 17.01 -8.84 -6.85
C MET A 42 16.21 -9.74 -5.89
N PRO A 43 15.19 -9.20 -5.21
CA PRO A 43 14.22 -10.02 -4.48
C PRO A 43 13.62 -11.10 -5.39
N ASN A 44 13.30 -12.28 -4.85
CA ASN A 44 12.69 -13.39 -5.58
C ASN A 44 13.56 -14.08 -6.66
N SER A 45 14.85 -13.73 -6.75
CA SER A 45 15.84 -14.42 -7.59
C SER A 45 16.23 -15.81 -7.06
N LYS A 46 16.07 -16.04 -5.76
CA LYS A 46 16.32 -17.32 -5.09
C LYS A 46 14.99 -17.96 -4.66
N LYS A 47 15.07 -19.23 -4.25
CA LYS A 47 13.97 -19.94 -3.58
C LYS A 47 13.68 -19.28 -2.23
N ASN A 48 12.40 -19.07 -1.94
CA ASN A 48 11.93 -18.49 -0.68
C ASN A 48 11.49 -19.57 0.32
N GLY A 49 11.49 -20.84 -0.07
CA GLY A 49 11.35 -21.97 0.87
C GLY A 49 9.90 -22.32 1.26
N PHE A 50 8.92 -21.94 0.44
CA PHE A 50 7.52 -22.31 0.64
C PHE A 50 6.82 -22.62 -0.69
N LEU A 51 5.70 -23.34 -0.61
CA LEU A 51 4.88 -23.74 -1.75
C LEU A 51 3.47 -23.22 -1.54
N ARG A 52 2.83 -22.75 -2.62
CA ARG A 52 1.43 -22.31 -2.60
C ARG A 52 0.49 -23.39 -3.10
N ASN A 53 -0.68 -23.48 -2.48
CA ASN A 53 -1.80 -24.23 -3.02
C ASN A 53 -2.72 -23.27 -3.79
N PHE A 54 -2.66 -23.27 -5.12
CA PHE A 54 -3.49 -22.39 -5.94
C PHE A 54 -4.89 -22.98 -6.12
N ILE A 55 -5.91 -22.29 -5.58
CA ILE A 55 -7.29 -22.80 -5.50
C ILE A 55 -8.20 -22.31 -6.64
N SER A 56 -7.76 -21.31 -7.42
CA SER A 56 -8.52 -20.76 -8.56
C SER A 56 -7.69 -20.77 -9.83
N LYS A 57 -8.35 -21.01 -10.98
CA LYS A 57 -7.68 -21.13 -12.27
C LYS A 57 -7.47 -19.79 -12.98
N ASP A 58 -8.34 -18.81 -12.79
CA ASP A 58 -8.16 -17.39 -13.13
C ASP A 58 -9.48 -16.64 -12.85
N LEU A 59 -9.41 -15.42 -12.34
CA LEU A 59 -10.59 -14.58 -12.10
C LEU A 59 -11.13 -13.99 -13.41
N GLN A 60 -12.46 -14.03 -13.61
CA GLN A 60 -13.08 -13.50 -14.82
C GLN A 60 -13.34 -11.99 -14.68
N ILE A 61 -12.82 -11.21 -15.62
CA ILE A 61 -13.08 -9.76 -15.67
C ILE A 61 -14.55 -9.52 -16.03
N ILE A 62 -15.25 -8.77 -15.18
CA ILE A 62 -16.61 -8.29 -15.43
C ILE A 62 -16.57 -6.96 -16.17
N LYS A 63 -15.86 -5.97 -15.62
CA LYS A 63 -15.76 -4.62 -16.20
C LYS A 63 -14.44 -3.95 -15.83
N THR A 64 -13.97 -3.09 -16.73
CA THR A 64 -12.80 -2.23 -16.55
C THR A 64 -13.18 -0.78 -16.83
N ALA A 65 -12.63 0.15 -16.06
CA ALA A 65 -12.63 1.57 -16.37
C ALA A 65 -11.23 2.15 -16.17
N THR A 66 -10.89 3.17 -16.95
CA THR A 66 -9.62 3.91 -16.87
C THR A 66 -9.89 5.39 -16.62
N PHE A 67 -8.95 6.05 -15.95
CA PHE A 67 -9.06 7.46 -15.58
C PHE A 67 -7.82 8.23 -16.01
N ASP A 68 -7.98 9.53 -16.26
CA ASP A 68 -6.84 10.41 -16.53
C ASP A 68 -6.02 10.67 -15.26
N ASN A 69 -6.72 10.77 -14.13
CA ASN A 69 -6.17 11.02 -12.80
C ASN A 69 -5.82 9.71 -12.09
N SER A 70 -4.78 9.77 -11.25
CA SER A 70 -4.37 8.66 -10.38
C SER A 70 -5.21 8.61 -9.10
N PHE A 71 -5.60 7.41 -8.70
CA PHE A 71 -6.32 7.13 -7.47
C PHE A 71 -5.50 6.20 -6.55
N THR A 72 -5.66 6.38 -5.25
CA THR A 72 -4.83 5.73 -4.24
C THR A 72 -5.60 4.73 -3.37
N LYS A 73 -6.92 4.87 -3.22
CA LYS A 73 -7.72 3.95 -2.39
C LYS A 73 -9.20 3.90 -2.76
N ILE A 74 -9.81 2.73 -2.59
CA ILE A 74 -11.27 2.58 -2.50
C ILE A 74 -11.66 2.91 -1.05
N SER A 75 -12.28 4.07 -0.82
CA SER A 75 -12.56 4.58 0.52
C SER A 75 -13.89 4.09 1.11
N GLY A 76 -14.76 3.51 0.29
CA GLY A 76 -16.02 2.91 0.72
C GLY A 76 -16.84 2.39 -0.45
N VAL A 77 -17.84 1.56 -0.14
CA VAL A 77 -18.83 1.07 -1.11
C VAL A 77 -20.20 1.00 -0.44
N SER A 78 -21.15 1.77 -0.98
CA SER A 78 -22.58 1.66 -0.64
C SER A 78 -23.30 0.74 -1.63
N ASP A 79 -24.62 0.65 -1.55
CA ASP A 79 -25.38 -0.24 -2.44
C ASP A 79 -25.28 0.16 -3.91
N ASN A 80 -25.11 1.46 -4.20
CA ASN A 80 -25.10 1.99 -5.57
C ASN A 80 -23.87 2.82 -5.92
N THR A 81 -22.92 3.00 -5.00
CA THR A 81 -21.76 3.88 -5.21
C THR A 81 -20.46 3.25 -4.71
N ILE A 82 -19.42 3.34 -5.53
CA ILE A 82 -18.02 3.09 -5.14
C ILE A 82 -17.34 4.44 -4.99
N TYR A 83 -16.62 4.64 -3.89
CA TYR A 83 -15.94 5.89 -3.60
C TYR A 83 -14.42 5.72 -3.76
N LEU A 84 -13.81 6.54 -4.62
CA LEU A 84 -12.37 6.55 -4.87
C LEU A 84 -11.76 7.86 -4.38
N ILE A 85 -10.56 7.77 -3.80
CA ILE A 85 -9.77 8.92 -3.37
C ILE A 85 -8.42 8.92 -4.07
N GLY A 86 -7.94 10.12 -4.41
CA GLY A 86 -6.61 10.33 -5.00
C GLY A 86 -5.66 11.00 -4.01
N GLU A 87 -4.71 11.77 -4.52
CA GLU A 87 -3.79 12.57 -3.69
C GLU A 87 -4.44 13.83 -3.11
N ASN A 88 -5.47 14.35 -3.77
CA ASN A 88 -6.21 15.51 -3.27
C ASN A 88 -7.22 15.09 -2.18
N PRO A 89 -7.02 15.47 -0.90
CA PRO A 89 -7.95 15.15 0.18
C PRO A 89 -9.35 15.74 -0.02
N ASN A 90 -9.49 16.76 -0.86
CA ASN A 90 -10.74 17.47 -1.04
C ASN A 90 -11.63 16.83 -2.10
N ALA A 91 -11.18 15.83 -2.86
CA ALA A 91 -11.93 15.27 -3.98
C ALA A 91 -12.15 13.77 -3.80
N ILE A 92 -13.42 13.35 -3.86
CA ILE A 92 -13.84 11.96 -3.76
C ILE A 92 -14.65 11.63 -5.02
N LEU A 93 -14.11 10.79 -5.90
CA LEU A 93 -14.83 10.36 -7.09
C LEU A 93 -15.86 9.30 -6.72
N MET A 94 -17.10 9.49 -7.19
CA MET A 94 -18.17 8.51 -7.07
C MET A 94 -18.38 7.79 -8.39
N LEU A 95 -18.34 6.46 -8.34
CA LEU A 95 -18.69 5.61 -9.47
C LEU A 95 -19.98 4.86 -9.17
N ASN A 96 -20.76 4.54 -10.20
CA ASN A 96 -21.81 3.54 -10.07
C ASN A 96 -21.19 2.12 -10.07
N LYS A 97 -22.01 1.07 -9.87
CA LYS A 97 -21.55 -0.33 -9.97
C LYS A 97 -21.05 -0.75 -11.36
N LYS A 98 -21.44 0.00 -12.39
CA LYS A 98 -20.91 -0.15 -13.74
C LYS A 98 -19.59 0.61 -13.92
N LEU A 99 -18.97 1.14 -12.86
CA LEU A 99 -17.72 1.91 -12.93
C LEU A 99 -17.82 3.21 -13.75
N ASP A 100 -19.02 3.66 -14.09
CA ASP A 100 -19.21 4.93 -14.77
C ASP A 100 -19.19 6.07 -13.72
N PRO A 101 -18.50 7.20 -13.98
CA PRO A 101 -18.51 8.36 -13.10
C PRO A 101 -19.94 8.87 -12.87
N LYS A 102 -20.34 8.99 -11.61
CA LYS A 102 -21.60 9.64 -11.22
C LYS A 102 -21.37 11.12 -10.99
N ASP A 103 -20.38 11.44 -10.16
CA ASP A 103 -20.08 12.80 -9.70
C ASP A 103 -18.73 12.80 -8.95
N THR A 104 -18.20 13.98 -8.64
CA THR A 104 -17.06 14.17 -7.73
C THR A 104 -17.50 14.98 -6.53
N LEU A 105 -17.45 14.36 -5.35
CA LEU A 105 -17.78 15.03 -4.11
C LEU A 105 -16.59 15.84 -3.62
N MET A 106 -16.83 17.13 -3.37
CA MET A 106 -15.83 18.06 -2.85
C MET A 106 -15.98 18.23 -1.33
N VAL A 107 -14.93 17.89 -0.58
CA VAL A 107 -14.80 18.17 0.84
C VAL A 107 -14.21 19.57 0.98
N ASN A 108 -15.07 20.56 1.13
CA ASN A 108 -14.66 21.96 1.24
C ASN A 108 -14.29 22.30 2.69
N LEU A 109 -12.99 22.36 2.97
CA LEU A 109 -12.45 22.73 4.27
C LEU A 109 -11.62 24.00 4.11
N GLU A 110 -11.69 24.90 5.10
CA GLU A 110 -10.82 26.08 5.20
C GLU A 110 -9.39 25.69 5.64
N ILE A 111 -8.88 24.60 5.08
CA ILE A 111 -7.56 24.03 5.35
C ILE A 111 -6.91 23.75 3.99
N PRO A 112 -5.72 24.31 3.72
CA PRO A 112 -4.97 23.99 2.50
C PRO A 112 -4.70 22.49 2.38
N ALA A 113 -4.87 21.94 1.17
CA ALA A 113 -4.78 20.50 0.90
C ALA A 113 -3.42 19.90 1.33
N GLU A 114 -2.33 20.64 1.15
CA GLU A 114 -0.98 20.23 1.52
C GLU A 114 -0.79 20.04 3.04
N LYS A 115 -1.61 20.69 3.87
CA LYS A 115 -1.57 20.51 5.33
C LYS A 115 -2.32 19.26 5.78
N MET A 116 -3.17 18.70 4.93
CA MET A 116 -3.99 17.52 5.23
C MET A 116 -3.30 16.21 4.84
N VAL A 117 -2.05 16.24 4.38
CA VAL A 117 -1.29 15.04 4.00
C VAL A 117 -0.30 14.64 5.13
N PRO A 118 -0.23 13.35 5.52
CA PRO A 118 -1.01 12.23 5.02
C PRO A 118 -2.42 12.16 5.65
N PHE A 119 -3.39 11.71 4.85
CA PHE A 119 -4.76 11.46 5.27
C PHE A 119 -5.22 10.04 4.93
N SER A 120 -6.30 9.61 5.58
CA SER A 120 -7.12 8.50 5.12
C SER A 120 -8.60 8.89 5.17
N ILE A 121 -9.39 8.36 4.25
CA ILE A 121 -10.84 8.56 4.23
C ILE A 121 -11.53 7.20 4.27
N LYS A 122 -12.52 7.08 5.15
CA LYS A 122 -13.49 5.98 5.18
C LYS A 122 -14.88 6.55 4.97
N ILE A 123 -15.63 5.95 4.05
CA ILE A 123 -17.04 6.26 3.80
C ILE A 123 -17.87 5.03 4.17
N ASP A 124 -18.68 5.19 5.22
CA ASP A 124 -19.72 4.25 5.63
C ASP A 124 -21.05 4.97 5.49
N SER A 125 -21.52 5.05 4.24
CA SER A 125 -22.60 5.94 3.82
C SER A 125 -23.80 5.88 4.78
N PRO A 126 -24.31 7.03 5.28
CA PRO A 126 -23.99 8.39 4.85
C PRO A 126 -22.79 9.03 5.56
N TRP A 127 -22.04 8.32 6.39
CA TRP A 127 -20.97 8.92 7.17
C TRP A 127 -19.65 8.96 6.39
N LEU A 128 -18.97 10.10 6.50
CA LEU A 128 -17.59 10.30 6.06
C LEU A 128 -16.71 10.50 7.28
N TYR A 129 -15.55 9.85 7.27
CA TYR A 129 -14.49 10.03 8.26
C TYR A 129 -13.17 10.27 7.53
N MET A 130 -12.58 11.45 7.69
CA MET A 130 -11.27 11.81 7.18
C MET A 130 -10.31 11.97 8.36
N HIS A 131 -9.28 11.15 8.41
CA HIS A 131 -8.27 11.16 9.46
C HIS A 131 -7.04 11.84 8.91
N ILE A 132 -6.56 12.89 9.58
CA ILE A 132 -5.40 13.68 9.18
C ILE A 132 -4.28 13.45 10.18
N ASN A 133 -3.29 12.69 9.75
CA ASN A 133 -2.27 12.07 10.60
C ASN A 133 -1.37 13.08 11.31
N ASN A 134 -0.83 14.04 10.54
CA ASN A 134 0.08 15.08 11.01
C ASN A 134 -0.62 16.12 11.91
N MET A 135 -1.90 16.41 11.63
CA MET A 135 -2.71 17.34 12.42
C MET A 135 -3.29 16.72 13.69
N LYS A 136 -3.28 15.39 13.78
CA LYS A 136 -3.91 14.61 14.86
C LYS A 136 -5.40 14.90 14.95
N SER A 137 -6.09 14.88 13.81
CA SER A 137 -7.50 15.27 13.75
C SER A 137 -8.32 14.27 12.97
N VAL A 138 -9.59 14.16 13.33
CA VAL A 138 -10.62 13.48 12.54
C VAL A 138 -11.66 14.51 12.14
N ILE A 139 -11.98 14.52 10.86
CA ILE A 139 -13.10 15.26 10.29
C ILE A 139 -14.19 14.24 9.99
N TYR A 140 -15.38 14.44 10.54
CA TYR A 140 -16.49 13.51 10.33
C TYR A 140 -17.84 14.21 10.23
N GLY A 141 -18.80 13.51 9.65
CA GLY A 141 -20.17 13.98 9.53
C GLY A 141 -20.96 13.17 8.51
N LYS A 142 -22.26 13.43 8.40
CA LYS A 142 -23.06 12.88 7.31
C LYS A 142 -22.73 13.63 6.01
N PHE A 143 -22.74 12.91 4.91
CA PHE A 143 -22.29 13.38 3.62
C PHE A 143 -23.06 12.65 2.50
N PRO A 144 -23.54 13.36 1.45
CA PRO A 144 -23.32 14.77 1.14
C PRO A 144 -24.22 15.75 1.93
N GLY A 145 -23.80 17.02 2.04
CA GLY A 145 -24.69 18.14 2.38
C GLY A 145 -24.81 18.58 3.85
N GLN A 146 -24.17 17.91 4.80
CA GLN A 146 -24.10 18.39 6.20
C GLN A 146 -22.73 18.99 6.54
N LYS A 147 -22.73 19.86 7.56
CA LYS A 147 -21.51 20.47 8.10
C LYS A 147 -20.63 19.38 8.72
N LEU A 148 -19.40 19.28 8.23
CA LEU A 148 -18.39 18.39 8.80
C LEU A 148 -17.83 19.01 10.09
N THR A 149 -17.59 18.15 11.08
CA THR A 149 -16.99 18.53 12.35
C THR A 149 -15.55 18.06 12.38
N MET A 150 -14.61 18.93 12.75
CA MET A 150 -13.23 18.56 13.04
C MET A 150 -13.04 18.41 14.55
N VAL A 151 -12.48 17.27 14.97
CA VAL A 151 -12.07 17.01 16.35
C VAL A 151 -10.57 16.72 16.38
N LYS A 152 -9.87 17.33 17.34
CA LYS A 152 -8.46 17.07 17.59
C LYS A 152 -8.32 15.88 18.55
N LEU A 153 -7.62 14.85 18.11
CA LEU A 153 -7.29 13.68 18.90
C LEU A 153 -6.21 14.02 19.94
N LYS A 154 -6.44 13.61 21.20
CA LYS A 154 -5.49 13.67 22.31
C LYS A 154 -4.47 12.53 22.18
N SER A 155 -3.74 12.51 21.07
CA SER A 155 -2.76 11.49 20.72
C SER A 155 -1.39 12.08 20.34
N LEU A 156 -0.43 11.21 20.07
CA LEU A 156 0.75 11.54 19.28
C LEU A 156 0.40 11.59 17.78
N ILE A 157 1.36 12.00 16.95
CA ILE A 157 1.24 11.86 15.50
C ILE A 157 1.10 10.37 15.18
N PHE A 158 0.20 10.04 14.27
CA PHE A 158 -0.07 8.65 13.90
C PHE A 158 0.28 8.37 12.43
N THR A 159 0.54 7.12 12.11
CA THR A 159 0.98 6.67 10.78
C THR A 159 -0.12 5.95 10.01
N LYS A 160 -1.06 5.33 10.73
CA LYS A 160 -2.24 4.65 10.15
C LYS A 160 -3.45 4.87 11.05
N SER A 161 -4.64 4.71 10.50
CA SER A 161 -5.87 4.76 11.26
C SER A 161 -6.98 3.95 10.59
N VAL A 162 -7.93 3.50 11.41
CA VAL A 162 -9.17 2.85 10.98
C VAL A 162 -10.34 3.37 11.80
N GLN A 163 -11.47 3.63 11.13
CA GLN A 163 -12.73 3.93 11.79
C GLN A 163 -13.42 2.61 12.16
N ILE A 164 -13.76 2.42 13.43
CA ILE A 164 -14.34 1.15 13.92
C ILE A 164 -15.83 1.27 14.28
N SER A 165 -16.30 2.47 14.58
CA SER A 165 -17.72 2.81 14.79
C SER A 165 -17.87 4.32 14.63
N PRO A 166 -19.08 4.90 14.62
CA PRO A 166 -19.22 6.36 14.53
C PRO A 166 -18.49 7.14 15.63
N GLY A 167 -18.46 6.61 16.86
CA GLY A 167 -17.87 7.28 18.02
C GLY A 167 -16.43 6.87 18.36
N SER A 168 -15.83 5.91 17.64
CA SER A 168 -14.45 5.49 17.93
C SER A 168 -13.62 5.11 16.71
N CYS A 169 -12.33 5.39 16.83
CA CYS A 169 -11.31 5.01 15.87
C CYS A 169 -10.14 4.33 16.57
N ILE A 170 -9.34 3.62 15.78
CA ILE A 170 -8.04 3.14 16.19
C ILE A 170 -6.99 3.81 15.32
N ILE A 171 -5.95 4.33 15.96
CA ILE A 171 -4.78 4.88 15.28
C ILE A 171 -3.55 4.06 15.65
N LYS A 172 -2.60 3.99 14.72
CA LYS A 172 -1.26 3.45 14.97
C LYS A 172 -0.29 4.60 15.15
N THR A 173 0.34 4.68 16.30
CA THR A 173 1.37 5.68 16.60
C THR A 173 2.70 5.00 16.90
N ILE A 174 3.73 5.83 16.99
CA ILE A 174 5.07 5.42 17.41
C ILE A 174 5.33 6.15 18.71
N ASN A 175 5.82 5.43 19.71
CA ASN A 175 6.15 6.04 20.98
C ASN A 175 7.24 7.12 20.83
N PRO A 176 7.38 8.08 21.76
CA PRO A 176 8.34 9.18 21.60
C PRO A 176 9.81 8.73 21.49
N SER A 177 10.15 7.55 22.03
CA SER A 177 11.50 6.99 21.88
C SER A 177 11.76 6.34 20.52
N MET A 178 10.76 6.27 19.63
CA MET A 178 10.84 5.66 18.31
C MET A 178 11.26 4.19 18.33
N LYS A 179 10.90 3.46 19.40
CA LYS A 179 11.27 2.04 19.57
C LYS A 179 10.09 1.09 19.46
N LYS A 180 8.88 1.60 19.70
CA LYS A 180 7.67 0.79 19.85
C LYS A 180 6.53 1.37 19.06
N GLN A 181 5.80 0.50 18.38
CA GLN A 181 4.54 0.84 17.73
C GLN A 181 3.38 0.54 18.68
N MET A 182 2.43 1.48 18.75
CA MET A 182 1.28 1.39 19.65
C MET A 182 -0.01 1.51 18.84
N LEU A 183 -1.04 0.74 19.22
CA LEU A 183 -2.42 1.05 18.85
C LEU A 183 -3.07 1.85 19.96
N GLN A 184 -3.73 2.93 19.58
CA GLN A 184 -4.55 3.74 20.48
C GLN A 184 -5.99 3.70 19.97
N LYS A 185 -6.92 3.34 20.85
CA LYS A 185 -8.36 3.50 20.63
C LYS A 185 -8.77 4.86 21.19
N LEU A 186 -9.44 5.67 20.39
CA LEU A 186 -9.88 7.01 20.78
C LEU A 186 -11.37 7.20 20.54
N ASN A 187 -11.96 8.07 21.35
CA ASN A 187 -13.28 8.62 21.10
C ASN A 187 -13.17 9.70 20.00
N VAL A 188 -13.99 9.61 18.96
CA VAL A 188 -13.95 10.52 17.81
C VAL A 188 -14.65 11.85 18.08
N GLU A 189 -15.58 11.89 19.03
CA GLU A 189 -16.32 13.09 19.41
C GLU A 189 -15.52 13.96 20.40
N THR A 190 -14.91 13.34 21.41
CA THR A 190 -14.15 14.04 22.46
C THR A 190 -12.64 14.11 22.17
N GLY A 191 -12.15 13.25 21.28
CA GLY A 191 -10.71 13.09 21.00
C GLY A 191 -9.95 12.32 22.08
N GLU A 192 -10.63 11.81 23.12
CA GLU A 192 -9.97 11.21 24.28
C GLU A 192 -9.43 9.81 24.02
N LEU A 193 -8.28 9.52 24.62
CA LEU A 193 -7.69 8.19 24.62
C LEU A 193 -8.54 7.26 25.50
N ILE A 194 -9.01 6.15 24.92
CA ILE A 194 -9.78 5.13 25.63
C ILE A 194 -8.85 4.00 26.10
N LYS A 195 -7.96 3.54 25.21
CA LYS A 195 -7.03 2.45 25.50
C LYS A 195 -5.81 2.54 24.59
N GLU A 196 -4.67 2.09 25.10
CA GLU A 196 -3.43 1.93 24.36
C GLU A 196 -2.85 0.54 24.58
N VAL A 197 -2.32 -0.08 23.53
CA VAL A 197 -1.57 -1.34 23.60
C VAL A 197 -0.34 -1.28 22.71
N GLU A 198 0.74 -1.94 23.14
CA GLU A 198 1.92 -2.16 22.31
C GLU A 198 1.62 -3.27 21.29
N ILE A 199 1.94 -3.01 20.02
CA ILE A 199 1.87 -4.01 18.95
C ILE A 199 3.24 -4.63 18.80
N ALA A 200 3.28 -5.95 18.62
CA ALA A 200 4.46 -6.67 18.13
C ALA A 200 5.78 -6.24 18.80
N THR A 201 6.13 -6.90 19.91
CA THR A 201 7.42 -6.67 20.56
C THR A 201 8.56 -6.90 19.57
N SER A 202 9.32 -5.84 19.24
CA SER A 202 10.57 -6.02 18.51
C SER A 202 11.51 -6.82 19.42
N GLN A 203 11.85 -8.04 19.01
CA GLN A 203 12.71 -8.93 19.81
C GLN A 203 14.04 -8.28 20.19
N ASN A 204 14.51 -7.30 19.39
CA ASN A 204 15.80 -6.65 19.56
C ASN A 204 15.73 -5.19 20.07
N ASN A 205 14.56 -4.69 20.49
CA ASN A 205 14.37 -3.37 21.12
C ASN A 205 14.94 -2.14 20.34
N SER A 206 15.26 -2.29 19.05
CA SER A 206 16.11 -1.31 18.35
C SER A 206 15.43 -0.54 17.22
N ASP A 207 14.32 -1.00 16.63
CA ASP A 207 13.65 -0.24 15.56
C ASP A 207 12.15 -0.56 15.37
N TRP A 208 11.31 0.48 15.46
CA TRP A 208 9.86 0.47 15.18
C TRP A 208 9.52 0.08 13.75
N LEU A 209 10.46 0.27 12.81
CA LEU A 209 10.22 0.10 11.38
C LEU A 209 10.20 -1.37 10.97
N SER A 210 10.87 -2.23 11.74
CA SER A 210 10.88 -3.68 11.53
C SER A 210 9.52 -4.33 11.81
N SER A 211 8.67 -3.69 12.63
CA SER A 211 7.32 -4.15 12.95
C SER A 211 6.24 -3.37 12.21
N ASP A 212 6.61 -2.47 11.29
CA ASP A 212 5.65 -1.65 10.56
C ASP A 212 4.73 -2.51 9.68
N GLY A 213 3.53 -2.02 9.44
CA GLY A 213 2.45 -2.86 8.92
C GLY A 213 1.17 -2.14 8.54
N MET A 214 0.29 -2.91 7.92
CA MET A 214 -1.05 -2.53 7.50
C MET A 214 -2.02 -2.67 8.68
N LEU A 215 -3.04 -1.81 8.72
CA LEU A 215 -4.08 -1.81 9.73
C LEU A 215 -5.43 -1.76 9.01
N GLU A 216 -6.28 -2.75 9.24
CA GLU A 216 -7.62 -2.85 8.64
C GLU A 216 -8.66 -3.23 9.70
N TYR A 217 -9.88 -2.71 9.56
CA TYR A 217 -11.00 -3.06 10.42
C TYR A 217 -12.00 -3.92 9.66
N HIS A 218 -12.24 -5.11 10.16
CA HIS A 218 -13.25 -6.01 9.61
C HIS A 218 -14.60 -5.79 10.32
N LYS A 219 -15.50 -5.07 9.64
CA LYS A 219 -16.79 -4.62 10.21
C LYS A 219 -17.68 -5.77 10.70
N LYS A 220 -17.71 -6.91 9.99
CA LYS A 220 -18.62 -8.02 10.32
C LYS A 220 -18.21 -8.75 11.61
N THR A 221 -16.92 -9.00 11.82
CA THR A 221 -16.43 -9.66 13.05
C THR A 221 -16.06 -8.67 14.16
N GLY A 222 -15.98 -7.37 13.84
CA GLY A 222 -15.51 -6.36 14.78
C GLY A 222 -14.01 -6.44 15.09
N CYS A 223 -13.24 -7.18 14.28
CA CYS A 223 -11.82 -7.42 14.49
C CYS A 223 -10.94 -6.38 13.80
N ILE A 224 -9.77 -6.16 14.38
CA ILE A 224 -8.70 -5.31 13.89
C ILE A 224 -7.57 -6.20 13.43
N LEU A 225 -7.20 -6.08 12.17
CA LEU A 225 -6.14 -6.83 11.54
C LEU A 225 -4.90 -5.97 11.45
N TYR A 226 -3.79 -6.49 11.98
CA TYR A 226 -2.48 -5.88 11.83
C TYR A 226 -1.54 -6.85 11.13
N VAL A 227 -1.09 -6.51 9.91
CA VAL A 227 -0.21 -7.36 9.10
C VAL A 227 1.11 -6.65 8.90
N GLU A 228 2.23 -7.25 9.33
CA GLU A 228 3.56 -6.65 9.18
C GLU A 228 3.98 -6.65 7.71
N TYR A 229 4.57 -5.54 7.24
CA TYR A 229 5.05 -5.43 5.85
C TYR A 229 6.25 -6.34 5.58
N LEU A 230 7.14 -6.48 6.57
CA LEU A 230 8.48 -7.03 6.38
C LEU A 230 8.68 -8.43 6.97
N LYS A 231 7.68 -8.97 7.66
CA LYS A 231 7.72 -10.29 8.28
C LYS A 231 6.45 -11.06 7.96
N ASN A 232 6.56 -12.37 8.02
CA ASN A 232 5.45 -13.30 7.85
C ASN A 232 4.51 -13.33 9.08
N LYS A 233 4.11 -12.17 9.62
CA LYS A 233 3.36 -12.11 10.88
C LYS A 233 2.17 -11.18 10.80
N PHE A 234 1.04 -11.65 11.33
CA PHE A 234 -0.13 -10.81 11.52
C PHE A 234 -0.87 -11.13 12.82
N TYR A 235 -1.67 -10.17 13.25
CA TYR A 235 -2.36 -10.15 14.52
C TYR A 235 -3.82 -9.80 14.29
N CYS A 236 -4.70 -10.49 15.00
CA CYS A 236 -6.12 -10.19 15.05
C CYS A 236 -6.47 -9.76 16.46
N LEU A 237 -7.03 -8.57 16.60
CA LEU A 237 -7.46 -8.00 17.88
C LEU A 237 -8.96 -7.73 17.84
N ASP A 238 -9.61 -7.72 18.99
CA ASP A 238 -10.97 -7.20 19.09
C ASP A 238 -11.01 -5.66 18.98
N SER A 239 -12.22 -5.11 18.88
CA SER A 239 -12.45 -3.66 18.87
C SER A 239 -12.01 -2.94 20.16
N ASN A 240 -11.64 -3.66 21.22
CA ASN A 240 -11.06 -3.15 22.46
C ASN A 240 -9.55 -3.41 22.55
N LEU A 241 -8.88 -3.70 21.43
CA LEU A 241 -7.44 -3.93 21.35
C LEU A 241 -6.95 -5.13 22.19
N ASN A 242 -7.82 -6.10 22.50
CA ASN A 242 -7.37 -7.36 23.07
C ASN A 242 -6.94 -8.30 21.95
N LEU A 243 -5.76 -8.91 22.08
CA LEU A 243 -5.28 -9.90 21.12
C LEU A 243 -6.17 -11.13 21.14
N LEU A 244 -6.79 -11.47 20.01
CA LEU A 244 -7.57 -12.68 19.81
C LEU A 244 -6.66 -13.84 19.41
N TYR A 245 -5.82 -13.60 18.40
CA TYR A 245 -4.78 -14.53 17.96
C TYR A 245 -3.68 -13.80 17.20
N ASN A 246 -2.54 -14.48 17.06
CA ASN A 246 -1.51 -14.12 16.08
C ASN A 246 -1.26 -15.35 15.19
N ALA A 247 -0.85 -15.09 13.96
CA ALA A 247 -0.60 -16.12 12.98
C ALA A 247 0.50 -15.66 12.02
N ASN A 248 1.02 -16.62 11.26
CA ASN A 248 2.02 -16.35 10.25
C ASN A 248 1.39 -16.38 8.85
N THR A 249 1.91 -15.55 7.95
CA THR A 249 1.68 -15.77 6.52
C THR A 249 2.44 -17.01 6.07
N ILE A 250 2.07 -17.60 4.93
CA ILE A 250 2.70 -18.82 4.39
C ILE A 250 4.19 -18.61 4.02
N ASP A 251 4.60 -17.35 3.89
CA ASP A 251 5.99 -16.97 3.70
C ASP A 251 6.89 -17.42 4.86
N THR A 252 8.20 -17.47 4.64
CA THR A 252 9.19 -17.97 5.62
C THR A 252 9.95 -16.87 6.35
N VAL A 253 9.74 -15.60 6.00
CA VAL A 253 10.52 -14.46 6.52
C VAL A 253 10.05 -14.09 7.93
N SER A 254 10.57 -14.76 8.95
CA SER A 254 10.26 -14.48 10.36
C SER A 254 11.02 -13.30 10.94
N THR A 255 12.14 -12.93 10.32
CA THR A 255 12.97 -11.80 10.73
C THR A 255 13.44 -11.03 9.50
N ASN A 256 13.37 -9.71 9.59
CA ASN A 256 13.87 -8.80 8.56
C ASN A 256 14.37 -7.55 9.29
N GLU A 257 15.65 -7.55 9.63
CA GLU A 257 16.24 -6.45 10.39
C GLU A 257 16.40 -5.23 9.50
N VAL A 258 15.80 -4.12 9.93
CA VAL A 258 15.96 -2.84 9.27
C VAL A 258 17.09 -2.08 9.95
N LYS A 259 18.19 -1.88 9.23
CA LYS A 259 19.25 -0.95 9.66
C LYS A 259 18.90 0.45 9.17
N LEU A 260 18.87 1.42 10.09
CA LEU A 260 18.62 2.83 9.79
C LEU A 260 19.93 3.62 9.77
N THR A 261 20.06 4.50 8.79
CA THR A 261 21.10 5.54 8.72
C THR A 261 20.46 6.93 8.69
N LYS A 262 21.25 7.95 9.02
CA LYS A 262 20.83 9.35 8.96
C LYS A 262 21.25 9.93 7.63
N GLU A 263 20.30 10.47 6.88
CA GLU A 263 20.53 11.24 5.67
C GLU A 263 20.18 12.71 5.95
N ILE A 264 21.05 13.64 5.56
CA ILE A 264 20.74 15.07 5.62
C ILE A 264 20.11 15.44 4.29
N SER A 265 18.82 15.78 4.28
CA SER A 265 18.16 16.23 3.06
C SER A 265 18.68 17.61 2.64
N LYS A 266 18.46 17.95 1.36
CA LYS A 266 18.92 19.21 0.76
C LYS A 266 18.43 20.47 1.47
N ASP A 267 17.35 20.37 2.25
CA ASP A 267 16.77 21.44 3.08
C ASP A 267 17.33 21.45 4.53
N GLY A 268 18.42 20.72 4.80
CA GLY A 268 19.11 20.67 6.10
C GLY A 268 18.43 19.80 7.16
N LYS A 269 17.32 19.13 6.83
CA LYS A 269 16.62 18.26 7.78
C LYS A 269 17.28 16.88 7.82
N THR A 270 17.42 16.32 9.02
CA THR A 270 17.87 14.93 9.17
C THR A 270 16.68 13.99 8.97
N LYS A 271 16.80 13.06 8.02
CA LYS A 271 15.86 11.96 7.78
C LYS A 271 16.50 10.65 8.19
N MET A 272 15.72 9.77 8.80
CA MET A 272 16.14 8.38 9.01
C MET A 272 15.73 7.57 7.79
N VAL A 273 16.68 6.92 7.14
CA VAL A 273 16.46 6.11 5.95
C VAL A 273 17.04 4.71 6.16
N PRO A 274 16.45 3.65 5.58
CA PRO A 274 17.10 2.35 5.54
C PRO A 274 18.48 2.42 4.88
N SER A 275 19.44 1.69 5.43
CA SER A 275 20.76 1.53 4.80
C SER A 275 20.81 0.40 3.77
N GLU A 276 19.79 -0.46 3.69
CA GLU A 276 19.73 -1.62 2.79
C GLU A 276 18.35 -1.73 2.11
N ALA A 277 18.32 -2.33 0.92
CA ALA A 277 17.09 -2.56 0.16
C ALA A 277 16.18 -3.54 0.93
N ARG A 278 14.90 -3.18 1.07
CA ARG A 278 13.93 -3.97 1.85
C ARG A 278 13.16 -4.90 0.94
N ILE A 279 12.98 -6.12 1.40
CA ILE A 279 12.02 -7.04 0.81
C ILE A 279 10.70 -6.86 1.54
N THR A 280 9.68 -6.35 0.84
CA THR A 280 8.31 -6.34 1.33
C THR A 280 7.75 -7.75 1.21
N VAL A 281 7.35 -8.33 2.34
CA VAL A 281 6.74 -9.67 2.42
C VAL A 281 5.25 -9.58 2.11
N ASN A 282 4.57 -8.62 2.73
CA ASN A 282 3.13 -8.39 2.58
C ASN A 282 2.90 -7.00 2.00
N GLU A 283 2.34 -6.90 0.80
CA GLU A 283 2.22 -5.61 0.09
C GLU A 283 0.89 -4.90 0.34
N SER A 284 -0.20 -5.66 0.43
CA SER A 284 -1.56 -5.13 0.58
C SER A 284 -2.45 -6.11 1.35
N LEU A 285 -3.56 -5.60 1.86
CA LEU A 285 -4.52 -6.32 2.69
C LEU A 285 -5.94 -5.90 2.30
N PHE A 286 -6.81 -6.88 2.10
CA PHE A 286 -8.25 -6.69 2.01
C PHE A 286 -8.96 -7.89 2.65
N THR A 287 -10.28 -7.79 2.85
CA THR A 287 -11.06 -8.82 3.55
C THR A 287 -12.39 -9.02 2.84
N ASP A 288 -12.98 -10.18 3.07
CA ASP A 288 -14.42 -10.42 2.95
C ASP A 288 -14.97 -10.96 4.27
N ASP A 289 -16.20 -11.46 4.23
CA ASP A 289 -16.91 -12.00 5.37
C ASP A 289 -16.23 -13.19 6.08
N GLN A 290 -15.33 -13.92 5.42
CA GLN A 290 -14.74 -15.18 5.90
C GLN A 290 -13.21 -15.19 5.91
N TYR A 291 -12.58 -14.40 5.03
CA TYR A 291 -11.15 -14.49 4.76
C TYR A 291 -10.46 -13.12 4.80
N ILE A 292 -9.19 -13.21 5.21
CA ILE A 292 -8.17 -12.19 5.09
C ILE A 292 -7.40 -12.50 3.81
N TYR A 293 -7.28 -11.52 2.94
CA TYR A 293 -6.54 -11.62 1.68
C TYR A 293 -5.30 -10.74 1.76
N ILE A 294 -4.13 -11.38 1.68
CA ILE A 294 -2.84 -10.71 1.78
C ILE A 294 -2.14 -10.84 0.43
N VAL A 295 -1.76 -9.70 -0.13
CA VAL A 295 -0.98 -9.66 -1.37
C VAL A 295 0.47 -9.90 -1.03
N SER A 296 1.06 -10.95 -1.58
CA SER A 296 2.43 -11.35 -1.23
C SER A 296 3.46 -10.73 -2.17
N GLY A 297 4.52 -10.20 -1.57
CA GLY A 297 5.71 -9.70 -2.26
C GLY A 297 6.77 -10.79 -2.51
N LEU A 298 6.52 -12.03 -2.07
CA LEU A 298 7.42 -13.16 -2.26
C LEU A 298 6.86 -14.21 -3.23
N ARG A 299 7.72 -14.68 -4.12
CA ARG A 299 7.45 -15.77 -5.07
C ARG A 299 7.55 -17.12 -4.36
N SER A 300 6.60 -18.02 -4.57
CA SER A 300 6.71 -19.38 -4.04
C SER A 300 7.63 -20.24 -4.90
N ASP A 301 8.14 -21.34 -4.34
CA ASP A 301 9.12 -22.18 -5.06
C ASP A 301 8.48 -22.98 -6.21
N ASN A 302 7.15 -23.15 -6.19
CA ASN A 302 6.35 -23.77 -7.26
C ASN A 302 5.74 -22.76 -8.25
N GLU A 303 6.19 -21.51 -8.23
CA GLU A 303 5.69 -20.45 -9.11
C GLU A 303 6.75 -20.01 -10.12
N SER A 304 6.34 -19.81 -11.38
CA SER A 304 7.25 -19.29 -12.40
C SER A 304 7.58 -17.81 -12.14
N PHE A 305 8.82 -17.40 -12.42
CA PHE A 305 9.21 -16.00 -12.28
C PHE A 305 8.33 -15.07 -13.16
N ARG A 306 7.93 -15.55 -14.33
CA ARG A 306 7.07 -14.79 -15.26
C ARG A 306 5.70 -14.54 -14.68
N ASP A 307 5.03 -15.56 -14.14
CA ASP A 307 3.68 -15.43 -13.58
C ASP A 307 3.68 -14.49 -12.40
N PHE A 308 4.66 -14.66 -11.49
CA PHE A 308 4.86 -13.74 -10.38
C PHE A 308 5.01 -12.30 -10.89
N MET A 309 5.86 -12.05 -11.89
CA MET A 309 6.11 -10.72 -12.46
C MET A 309 4.95 -10.12 -13.28
N GLN A 310 3.94 -10.90 -13.65
CA GLN A 310 2.82 -10.42 -14.48
C GLN A 310 1.49 -10.35 -13.72
N LYS A 311 1.31 -11.21 -12.72
CA LYS A 311 0.08 -11.33 -11.93
C LYS A 311 0.30 -10.84 -10.50
N ILE A 312 -0.77 -10.47 -9.81
CA ILE A 312 -0.74 -10.23 -8.37
C ILE A 312 -1.03 -11.56 -7.67
N VAL A 313 -0.20 -11.94 -6.70
CA VAL A 313 -0.41 -13.14 -5.90
C VAL A 313 -1.12 -12.78 -4.61
N VAL A 314 -2.23 -13.46 -4.33
CA VAL A 314 -3.01 -13.25 -3.13
C VAL A 314 -3.09 -14.54 -2.34
N ASP A 315 -2.69 -14.48 -1.07
CA ASP A 315 -2.80 -15.56 -0.11
C ASP A 315 -4.02 -15.33 0.79
N SER A 316 -4.84 -16.37 0.98
CA SER A 316 -6.10 -16.30 1.72
C SER A 316 -5.97 -16.99 3.07
N TYR A 317 -6.46 -16.37 4.13
CA TYR A 317 -6.41 -16.89 5.51
C TYR A 317 -7.78 -16.77 6.15
N ASN A 318 -8.24 -17.81 6.85
CA ASN A 318 -9.51 -17.74 7.55
C ASN A 318 -9.46 -16.66 8.66
N ILE A 319 -10.45 -15.78 8.72
CA ILE A 319 -10.45 -14.62 9.61
C ILE A 319 -10.64 -14.95 11.09
N VAL A 320 -11.10 -16.16 11.41
CA VAL A 320 -11.37 -16.59 12.79
C VAL A 320 -10.12 -17.13 13.46
N ASN A 321 -9.26 -17.82 12.70
CA ASN A 321 -8.10 -18.55 13.26
C ASN A 321 -6.78 -18.29 12.52
N GLY A 322 -6.78 -17.51 11.44
CA GLY A 322 -5.59 -17.18 10.67
C GLY A 322 -5.01 -18.34 9.85
N VAL A 323 -5.73 -19.45 9.68
CA VAL A 323 -5.24 -20.62 8.92
C VAL A 323 -5.26 -20.33 7.43
N TYR A 324 -4.15 -20.60 6.76
CA TYR A 324 -4.02 -20.49 5.30
C TYR A 324 -5.00 -21.42 4.58
N ALA A 325 -5.78 -20.85 3.66
CA ALA A 325 -6.84 -21.54 2.92
C ALA A 325 -6.48 -21.79 1.44
N GLY A 326 -5.45 -21.13 0.92
CA GLY A 326 -5.03 -21.22 -0.47
C GLY A 326 -4.63 -19.87 -1.05
N SER A 327 -4.15 -19.89 -2.29
CA SER A 327 -3.75 -18.69 -3.03
C SER A 327 -4.47 -18.61 -4.36
N PHE A 328 -4.57 -17.41 -4.91
CA PHE A 328 -5.05 -17.19 -6.27
C PHE A 328 -4.32 -16.01 -6.90
N TYR A 329 -4.48 -15.90 -8.22
CA TYR A 329 -3.94 -14.81 -9.01
C TYR A 329 -5.00 -13.77 -9.35
N ILE A 330 -4.59 -12.51 -9.32
CA ILE A 330 -5.30 -11.44 -10.03
C ILE A 330 -4.49 -11.09 -11.27
N SER A 331 -5.02 -11.43 -12.43
CA SER A 331 -4.44 -11.08 -13.74
C SER A 331 -4.48 -9.56 -13.97
N ASP A 332 -3.64 -9.06 -14.88
CA ASP A 332 -3.58 -7.63 -15.27
C ASP A 332 -3.26 -6.62 -14.14
N GLY A 333 -2.75 -7.10 -13.00
CA GLY A 333 -2.52 -6.28 -11.82
C GLY A 333 -1.12 -5.68 -11.66
N ARG A 334 -0.06 -6.32 -12.17
CA ARG A 334 1.32 -5.91 -11.83
C ARG A 334 1.86 -4.73 -12.64
N ASN A 335 1.34 -4.47 -13.84
CA ASN A 335 1.70 -3.28 -14.64
C ASN A 335 1.14 -1.96 -14.08
N GLY A 336 0.36 -1.98 -13.00
CA GLY A 336 -0.28 -0.78 -12.43
C GLY A 336 -0.06 -0.54 -10.93
N SER A 337 0.69 -1.40 -10.22
CA SER A 337 0.80 -1.47 -8.75
C SER A 337 -0.57 -1.45 -8.04
N LEU A 338 -0.96 -2.55 -7.42
CA LEU A 338 -2.22 -2.60 -6.66
C LEU A 338 -2.27 -1.47 -5.63
N LYS A 339 -3.29 -0.61 -5.72
CA LYS A 339 -3.51 0.48 -4.77
C LYS A 339 -4.47 0.07 -3.67
N SER A 340 -5.55 -0.58 -4.03
CA SER A 340 -6.59 -1.03 -3.10
C SER A 340 -7.43 -2.11 -3.75
N ALA A 341 -7.93 -3.04 -2.94
CA ALA A 341 -8.92 -4.02 -3.37
C ALA A 341 -10.06 -4.10 -2.36
N LEU A 342 -11.21 -4.54 -2.82
CA LEU A 342 -12.38 -4.80 -2.00
C LEU A 342 -13.14 -5.98 -2.59
N LEU A 343 -13.47 -6.97 -1.76
CA LEU A 343 -14.35 -8.06 -2.13
C LEU A 343 -15.70 -7.88 -1.44
N LYS A 344 -16.79 -7.83 -2.23
CA LYS A 344 -18.16 -7.73 -1.72
C LYS A 344 -19.11 -8.46 -2.66
N ASN A 345 -19.93 -9.37 -2.13
CA ASN A 345 -20.93 -10.14 -2.90
C ASN A 345 -20.33 -10.79 -4.16
N ASP A 346 -19.29 -11.60 -3.98
CA ASP A 346 -18.58 -12.33 -5.06
C ASP A 346 -18.04 -11.44 -6.20
N THR A 347 -17.88 -10.14 -5.91
CA THR A 347 -17.30 -9.16 -6.82
C THR A 347 -16.03 -8.60 -6.20
N LEU A 348 -14.89 -8.97 -6.77
CA LEU A 348 -13.60 -8.40 -6.40
C LEU A 348 -13.38 -7.13 -7.22
N THR A 349 -13.34 -5.98 -6.55
CA THR A 349 -12.99 -4.69 -7.14
C THR A 349 -11.55 -4.36 -6.84
N VAL A 350 -10.75 -4.17 -7.88
CA VAL A 350 -9.32 -3.90 -7.83
C VAL A 350 -9.03 -2.53 -8.41
N LEU A 351 -8.45 -1.65 -7.58
CA LEU A 351 -7.94 -0.36 -7.98
C LEU A 351 -6.44 -0.44 -8.21
N LEU A 352 -6.03 -0.13 -9.43
CA LEU A 352 -4.68 0.20 -9.83
C LEU A 352 -4.57 1.73 -9.98
N ASP A 353 -3.37 2.24 -10.26
CA ASP A 353 -3.11 3.69 -10.34
C ASP A 353 -4.17 4.50 -11.12
N LYS A 354 -4.37 4.16 -12.40
CA LYS A 354 -5.33 4.85 -13.31
C LYS A 354 -6.40 3.94 -13.87
N LYS A 355 -6.60 2.78 -13.25
CA LYS A 355 -7.49 1.72 -13.76
C LYS A 355 -8.20 1.05 -12.61
N ILE A 356 -9.50 0.84 -12.75
CA ILE A 356 -10.29 0.00 -11.84
C ILE A 356 -10.86 -1.18 -12.62
N ILE A 357 -10.78 -2.35 -12.02
CA ILE A 357 -11.22 -3.61 -12.63
C ILE A 357 -12.13 -4.33 -11.62
N THR A 358 -13.20 -4.91 -12.11
CA THR A 358 -14.08 -5.78 -11.34
C THR A 358 -13.99 -7.19 -11.88
N TYR A 359 -13.91 -8.17 -10.99
CA TYR A 359 -13.85 -9.59 -11.30
C TYR A 359 -14.99 -10.33 -10.62
N HIS A 360 -15.44 -11.42 -11.24
CA HIS A 360 -16.22 -12.43 -10.55
C HIS A 360 -15.26 -13.27 -9.71
N PHE A 361 -15.53 -13.36 -8.41
CA PHE A 361 -14.68 -14.04 -7.44
C PHE A 361 -15.17 -15.46 -7.17
#